data_AF-A0A8J8C107-F1
#
_entry.id   AF-A0A8J8C107-F1
#
_cell.length_a   1.000
_cell.length_b   1.000
_cell.length_c   1.000
_cell.angle_alpha   90.00
_cell.angle_beta   90.00
_cell.angle_gamma   90.00
#
_symmetry.space_group_name_H-M   'P 1'
#
loop_
_entity.id
_entity.type
_entity.pdbx_description
1 polymer ?
#
loop_
_entity_poly.entity_id
_entity_poly.type
_entity_poly.pdbx_seq_one_letter_code
_entity_poly.pdbx_strand_id
1 'polypeptide(L)'
;MKCKEITSTNTVIGERVFKDTDLFEIEKIDSRTAFMLNAEKQEPDFPSLEAFETYLITQKGISPRVARNYFYSARKFVRWVNTDDAGEAEARGYYQYLQEQNYANSTIANIVYALNHYFQFLGKKIKLTPPKTHKRQPTFLTVEEAQNLVKVVPNLRDRAIVMTLLYSGMRVSE
;
A
#
# COMPACT_ATOMS: atom_id res chain seq x y z
N MET A 1 10.18 -33.99 47.01
CA MET A 1 11.66 -34.09 47.06
C MET A 1 12.11 -34.62 45.70
N LYS A 2 12.81 -33.92 44.82
CA LYS A 2 13.82 -32.86 44.97
C LYS A 2 13.62 -31.81 43.86
N CYS A 3 13.62 -30.54 44.24
CA CYS A 3 13.91 -29.43 43.35
C CYS A 3 15.33 -29.62 42.80
N LYS A 4 15.50 -29.61 41.48
CA LYS A 4 16.79 -29.29 40.87
C LYS A 4 16.73 -27.84 40.47
N GLU A 5 17.60 -27.06 41.11
CA GLU A 5 17.80 -25.64 40.92
C GLU A 5 18.08 -25.34 39.45
N ILE A 6 17.31 -24.43 38.88
CA ILE A 6 17.62 -23.82 37.60
C ILE A 6 18.52 -22.64 37.93
N THR A 7 19.83 -22.87 37.90
CA THR A 7 20.80 -21.77 38.00
C THR A 7 20.67 -20.93 36.73
N SER A 8 20.13 -19.72 36.86
CA SER A 8 20.09 -18.71 35.79
C SER A 8 21.50 -18.41 35.31
N THR A 9 21.86 -18.90 34.12
CA THR A 9 23.01 -18.37 33.39
C THR A 9 22.49 -17.34 32.39
N ASN A 10 22.58 -16.07 32.77
CA ASN A 10 22.39 -14.96 31.85
C ASN A 10 23.56 -14.93 30.87
N THR A 11 23.30 -15.11 29.58
CA THR A 11 24.30 -14.79 28.54
C THR A 11 24.13 -13.33 28.16
N VAL A 12 25.21 -12.56 28.33
CA VAL A 12 25.26 -11.12 28.05
C VAL A 12 25.88 -10.93 26.67
N ILE A 13 25.14 -10.31 25.75
CA ILE A 13 25.68 -9.76 24.50
C ILE A 13 25.26 -8.29 24.46
N GLY A 14 26.19 -7.39 24.74
CA GLY A 14 25.90 -5.97 24.99
C GLY A 14 25.17 -5.72 26.33
N GLU A 15 24.47 -4.59 26.46
CA GLU A 15 23.93 -4.10 27.75
C GLU A 15 22.54 -4.64 28.16
N ARG A 16 22.00 -5.70 27.53
CA ARG A 16 20.68 -6.25 27.89
C ARG A 16 20.67 -7.76 28.13
N VAL A 17 19.88 -8.16 29.13
CA VAL A 17 19.64 -9.54 29.58
C VAL A 17 18.23 -9.97 29.13
N PHE A 18 18.10 -11.10 28.44
CA PHE A 18 16.81 -11.69 28.04
C PHE A 18 16.56 -13.02 28.79
N LYS A 19 15.32 -13.31 29.19
CA LYS A 19 14.90 -14.56 29.87
C LYS A 19 14.15 -15.47 28.89
N ASP A 20 14.30 -16.79 29.06
CA ASP A 20 13.79 -17.88 28.18
C ASP A 20 12.27 -17.94 27.94
N THR A 21 11.49 -16.97 28.42
CA THR A 21 10.03 -16.96 28.25
C THR A 21 9.55 -16.37 26.92
N ASP A 22 10.46 -15.83 26.10
CA ASP A 22 10.13 -15.15 24.83
C ASP A 22 10.10 -16.09 23.59
N LEU A 23 10.22 -17.41 23.78
CA LEU A 23 10.30 -18.38 22.68
C LEU A 23 8.95 -18.82 22.09
N PHE A 24 7.82 -18.45 22.69
CA PHE A 24 6.47 -18.86 22.23
C PHE A 24 5.70 -17.80 21.42
N GLU A 25 6.20 -16.58 21.28
CA GLU A 25 5.62 -15.57 20.34
C GLU A 25 6.22 -15.65 18.92
N ILE A 26 7.13 -16.59 18.67
CA ILE A 26 7.92 -16.63 17.43
C ILE A 26 7.20 -17.33 16.26
N GLU A 27 6.07 -18.02 16.47
CA GLU A 27 5.43 -18.82 15.41
C GLU A 27 4.39 -18.09 14.52
N LYS A 28 4.21 -16.77 14.64
CA LYS A 28 3.36 -15.98 13.70
C LYS A 28 4.03 -14.70 13.19
N ILE A 29 5.31 -14.79 12.87
CA ILE A 29 6.04 -13.68 12.25
C ILE A 29 5.68 -13.65 10.76
N ASP A 30 4.64 -12.88 10.42
CA ASP A 30 4.29 -12.51 9.04
C ASP A 30 5.55 -11.96 8.35
N SER A 31 5.73 -12.33 7.08
CA SER A 31 6.72 -11.79 6.14
C SER A 31 6.86 -10.25 6.17
N ARG A 32 5.83 -9.55 6.66
CA ARG A 32 5.85 -8.11 7.00
C ARG A 32 6.81 -7.74 8.13
N THR A 33 6.91 -8.52 9.19
CA THR A 33 7.71 -8.17 10.38
C THR A 33 9.20 -8.40 10.13
N ALA A 34 9.55 -9.45 9.36
CA ALA A 34 10.92 -9.67 8.90
C ALA A 34 11.42 -8.56 7.94
N PHE A 35 10.49 -7.92 7.19
CA PHE A 35 10.78 -6.75 6.37
C PHE A 35 10.99 -5.48 7.23
N MET A 36 10.26 -5.35 8.34
CA MET A 36 10.39 -4.21 9.26
C MET A 36 11.67 -4.26 10.12
N LEU A 37 12.21 -5.45 10.41
CA LEU A 37 13.44 -5.63 11.21
C LEU A 37 14.75 -5.40 10.45
N ASN A 38 14.72 -5.36 9.11
CA ASN A 38 15.91 -5.04 8.28
C ASN A 38 16.04 -3.54 7.96
N ALA A 39 15.28 -2.68 8.63
CA ALA A 39 15.19 -1.24 8.36
C ALA A 39 16.29 -0.38 9.02
N GLU A 40 17.36 -0.97 9.57
CA GLU A 40 18.44 -0.21 10.23
C GLU A 40 19.69 0.03 9.39
N LYS A 41 19.68 -0.25 8.07
CA LYS A 41 20.76 0.21 7.18
C LYS A 41 20.36 1.49 6.47
N GLN A 42 20.71 2.60 7.15
CA GLN A 42 20.99 3.94 6.64
C GLN A 42 20.04 4.42 5.53
N GLU A 43 18.97 5.11 5.94
CA GLU A 43 18.15 5.86 5.01
C GLU A 43 19.02 6.90 4.29
N PRO A 44 19.15 6.85 2.95
CA PRO A 44 19.76 7.94 2.22
C PRO A 44 18.99 9.24 2.51
N ASP A 45 19.72 10.25 2.99
CA ASP A 45 19.21 11.57 3.32
C ASP A 45 18.78 12.28 2.02
N PHE A 46 17.50 12.16 1.67
CA PHE A 46 16.93 12.76 0.46
C PHE A 46 16.08 13.98 0.83
N PRO A 47 16.65 15.21 0.80
CA PRO A 47 15.88 16.44 0.96
C PRO A 47 14.83 16.69 -0.16
N SER A 48 14.73 15.78 -1.14
CA SER A 48 13.85 15.87 -2.31
C SER A 48 12.49 15.16 -2.18
N LEU A 49 12.33 14.18 -1.28
CA LEU A 49 11.11 13.37 -1.21
C LEU A 49 9.96 14.05 -0.46
N GLU A 50 10.23 14.78 0.62
CA GLU A 50 9.20 15.58 1.30
C GLU A 50 8.75 16.77 0.44
N ALA A 51 9.70 17.39 -0.28
CA ALA A 51 9.42 18.39 -1.29
C ALA A 51 8.55 17.83 -2.44
N PHE A 52 8.74 16.56 -2.79
CA PHE A 52 7.90 15.88 -3.77
C PHE A 52 6.45 15.73 -3.30
N GLU A 53 6.19 15.32 -2.05
CA GLU A 53 4.81 15.25 -1.53
C GLU A 53 4.12 16.62 -1.58
N THR A 54 4.83 17.67 -1.18
CA THR A 54 4.34 19.06 -1.26
C THR A 54 4.06 19.49 -2.69
N TYR A 55 4.96 19.17 -3.63
CA TYR A 55 4.77 19.42 -5.07
C TYR A 55 3.50 18.77 -5.61
N LEU A 56 3.22 17.51 -5.23
CA LEU A 56 2.02 16.79 -5.68
C LEU A 56 0.74 17.47 -5.20
N ILE A 57 0.71 17.97 -3.95
CA ILE A 57 -0.48 18.59 -3.38
C ILE A 57 -0.66 20.00 -3.95
N THR A 58 0.37 20.84 -3.92
CA THR A 58 0.26 22.26 -4.26
C THR A 58 0.22 22.51 -5.76
N GLN A 59 1.11 21.90 -6.54
CA GLN A 59 1.23 22.19 -7.98
C GLN A 59 0.36 21.28 -8.84
N LYS A 60 0.19 20.02 -8.44
CA LYS A 60 -0.61 19.04 -9.21
C LYS A 60 -2.04 18.88 -8.72
N GLY A 61 -2.37 19.38 -7.53
CA GLY A 61 -3.72 19.28 -6.96
C GLY A 61 -4.12 17.83 -6.62
N ILE A 62 -3.15 16.95 -6.38
CA ILE A 62 -3.43 15.56 -6.03
C ILE A 62 -3.89 15.48 -4.57
N SER A 63 -4.89 14.64 -4.29
CA SER A 63 -5.38 14.48 -2.91
C SER A 63 -4.25 14.01 -1.97
N PRO A 64 -4.22 14.46 -0.70
CA PRO A 64 -3.14 14.12 0.23
C PRO A 64 -2.91 12.61 0.39
N ARG A 65 -3.99 11.83 0.36
CA ARG A 65 -3.92 10.35 0.42
C ARG A 65 -3.18 9.76 -0.77
N VAL A 66 -3.47 10.24 -1.98
CA VAL A 66 -2.83 9.74 -3.21
C VAL A 66 -1.39 10.24 -3.29
N ALA A 67 -1.13 11.49 -2.89
CA ALA A 67 0.21 12.06 -2.83
C ALA A 67 1.12 11.23 -1.91
N ARG A 68 0.63 10.86 -0.72
CA ARG A 68 1.36 10.01 0.22
C ARG A 68 1.62 8.61 -0.34
N ASN A 69 0.66 8.02 -1.05
CA ASN A 69 0.86 6.73 -1.74
C ASN A 69 1.96 6.83 -2.82
N TYR A 70 2.00 7.94 -3.57
CA TYR A 70 3.03 8.17 -4.59
C TYR A 70 4.39 8.42 -3.96
N PHE A 71 4.47 9.15 -2.84
CA PHE A 71 5.67 9.30 -2.04
C PHE A 71 6.25 7.94 -1.63
N TYR A 72 5.44 7.04 -1.06
CA TYR A 72 5.91 5.71 -0.67
C TYR A 72 6.39 4.88 -1.87
N SER A 73 5.69 4.98 -3.01
CA SER A 73 6.06 4.28 -4.24
C SER A 73 7.40 4.78 -4.78
N ALA A 74 7.60 6.11 -4.82
CA ALA A 74 8.85 6.73 -5.24
C ALA A 74 10.00 6.38 -4.29
N ARG A 75 9.78 6.46 -2.97
CA ARG A 75 10.78 6.06 -1.96
C ARG A 75 11.22 4.61 -2.12
N LYS A 76 10.28 3.69 -2.39
CA LYS A 76 10.59 2.27 -2.62
C LYS A 76 11.43 2.08 -3.88
N PHE A 77 11.15 2.82 -4.94
CA PHE A 77 11.95 2.79 -6.17
C PHE A 77 13.37 3.32 -5.94
N VAL A 78 13.52 4.47 -5.30
CA VAL A 78 14.85 5.05 -5.02
C VAL A 78 15.70 4.11 -4.16
N ARG A 79 15.09 3.48 -3.15
CA ARG A 79 15.76 2.43 -2.36
C ARG A 79 16.19 1.21 -3.17
N TRP A 80 15.43 0.84 -4.20
CA TRP A 80 15.76 -0.30 -5.06
C TRP A 80 16.89 0.03 -6.04
N VAL A 81 16.89 1.23 -6.63
CA VAL A 81 17.93 1.66 -7.57
C VAL A 81 19.26 1.94 -6.86
N ASN A 82 19.22 2.38 -5.60
CA ASN A 82 20.41 2.69 -4.79
C ASN A 82 21.39 3.62 -5.50
N THR A 83 20.88 4.52 -6.35
CA THR A 83 21.64 5.48 -7.16
C THR A 83 20.87 6.79 -7.25
N ASP A 84 21.59 7.92 -7.22
CA ASP A 84 21.00 9.26 -7.21
C ASP A 84 20.53 9.72 -8.60
N ASP A 85 21.15 9.22 -9.68
CA ASP A 85 20.82 9.56 -11.06
C ASP A 85 19.97 8.49 -11.75
N ALA A 86 18.86 8.10 -11.13
CA ALA A 86 17.92 7.16 -11.77
C ALA A 86 17.35 7.78 -13.06
N GLY A 87 17.51 7.07 -14.17
CA GLY A 87 17.00 7.40 -15.49
C GLY A 87 15.87 6.48 -15.94
N GLU A 88 15.63 6.46 -17.25
CA GLU A 88 14.58 5.62 -17.84
C GLU A 88 14.92 4.12 -17.78
N ALA A 89 16.21 3.78 -17.89
CA ALA A 89 16.67 2.39 -17.88
C ALA A 89 16.36 1.71 -16.53
N GLU A 90 16.66 2.39 -15.43
CA GLU A 90 16.43 1.93 -14.06
C GLU A 90 14.93 1.82 -13.79
N ALA A 91 14.15 2.75 -14.31
CA ALA A 91 12.69 2.73 -14.15
C ALA A 91 12.04 1.56 -14.91
N ARG A 92 12.55 1.23 -16.10
CA ARG A 92 12.15 0.02 -16.85
C ARG A 92 12.61 -1.26 -16.17
N GLY A 93 13.82 -1.28 -15.60
CA GLY A 93 14.32 -2.40 -14.80
C GLY A 93 13.45 -2.65 -13.57
N TYR A 94 13.06 -1.59 -12.87
CA TYR A 94 12.14 -1.69 -11.74
C TYR A 94 10.75 -2.19 -12.17
N TYR A 95 10.27 -1.76 -13.33
CA TYR A 95 9.02 -2.27 -13.89
C TYR A 95 9.07 -3.79 -14.13
N GLN A 96 10.17 -4.29 -14.70
CA GLN A 96 10.38 -5.73 -14.90
C GLN A 96 10.44 -6.48 -13.57
N TYR A 97 11.20 -5.95 -12.60
CA TYR A 97 11.25 -6.50 -11.24
C TYR A 97 9.84 -6.62 -10.62
N LEU A 98 8.99 -5.60 -10.76
CA LEU A 98 7.61 -5.66 -10.25
C LEU A 98 6.76 -6.74 -10.94
N GLN A 99 7.01 -7.01 -12.21
CA GLN A 99 6.34 -8.10 -12.93
C GLN A 99 6.82 -9.47 -12.46
N GLU A 100 8.13 -9.65 -12.28
CA GLU A 100 8.73 -10.90 -11.77
C GLU A 100 8.24 -11.24 -10.37
N GLN A 101 8.05 -10.21 -9.52
CA GLN A 101 7.50 -10.36 -8.17
C GLN A 101 5.97 -10.55 -8.14
N ASN A 102 5.31 -10.72 -9.29
CA ASN A 102 3.86 -10.98 -9.42
C ASN A 102 2.97 -9.93 -8.73
N TYR A 103 3.35 -8.65 -8.77
CA TYR A 103 2.47 -7.58 -8.31
C TYR A 103 1.23 -7.47 -9.21
N ALA A 104 0.08 -7.18 -8.60
CA ALA A 104 -1.15 -6.95 -9.37
C ALA A 104 -0.99 -5.77 -10.36
N ASN A 105 -1.54 -5.89 -11.57
CA ASN A 105 -1.43 -4.85 -12.61
C ASN A 105 -1.90 -3.46 -12.13
N SER A 106 -2.91 -3.40 -11.25
CA SER A 106 -3.37 -2.15 -10.64
C SER A 106 -2.32 -1.51 -9.74
N THR A 107 -1.55 -2.34 -9.01
CA THR A 107 -0.47 -1.88 -8.14
C THR A 107 0.71 -1.39 -8.99
N ILE A 108 1.09 -2.15 -10.02
CA ILE A 108 2.14 -1.75 -10.97
C ILE A 108 1.76 -0.43 -11.65
N ALA A 109 0.51 -0.28 -12.10
CA ALA A 109 0.04 0.96 -12.69
C ALA A 109 0.15 2.15 -11.72
N ASN A 110 -0.26 1.99 -10.47
CA ASN A 110 -0.13 3.02 -9.44
C ASN A 110 1.33 3.44 -9.21
N ILE A 111 2.25 2.48 -9.13
CA ILE A 111 3.68 2.75 -8.99
C ILE A 111 4.19 3.49 -10.24
N VAL A 112 3.82 3.05 -11.44
CA VAL A 112 4.20 3.72 -12.70
C VAL A 112 3.72 5.18 -12.74
N TYR A 113 2.50 5.47 -12.31
CA TYR A 113 2.02 6.85 -12.20
C TYR A 113 2.84 7.67 -11.21
N ALA A 114 3.15 7.10 -10.03
CA ALA A 114 4.00 7.74 -9.04
C ALA A 114 5.39 8.07 -9.62
N LEU A 115 6.00 7.13 -10.35
CA LEU A 115 7.31 7.32 -10.98
C LEU A 115 7.27 8.40 -12.07
N ASN A 116 6.24 8.42 -12.91
CA ASN A 116 6.08 9.47 -13.91
C ASN A 116 6.00 10.87 -13.27
N HIS A 117 5.28 11.00 -12.15
CA HIS A 117 5.25 12.25 -11.39
C HIS A 117 6.60 12.57 -10.74
N TYR A 118 7.29 11.56 -10.22
CA TYR A 118 8.62 11.72 -9.60
C TYR A 118 9.66 12.20 -10.63
N PHE A 119 9.71 11.58 -11.81
CA PHE A 119 10.61 12.04 -12.88
C PHE A 119 10.25 13.43 -13.38
N GLN A 120 8.96 13.76 -13.47
CA GLN A 120 8.52 15.11 -13.81
C GLN A 120 8.98 16.13 -12.76
N PHE A 121 8.94 15.78 -11.47
CA PHE A 121 9.47 16.62 -10.38
C PHE A 121 10.99 16.82 -10.51
N LEU A 122 11.73 15.79 -10.91
CA LEU A 122 13.16 15.87 -11.22
C LEU A 122 13.46 16.62 -12.53
N GLY A 123 12.45 17.10 -13.26
CA GLY A 123 12.62 17.76 -14.56
C GLY A 123 12.96 16.81 -15.71
N LYS A 124 12.94 15.49 -15.49
CA LYS A 124 13.19 14.48 -16.51
C LYS A 124 11.89 14.16 -17.25
N LYS A 125 11.90 14.23 -18.59
CA LYS A 125 10.75 13.88 -19.44
C LYS A 125 10.68 12.37 -19.69
N ILE A 126 10.55 11.58 -18.62
CA ILE A 126 10.39 10.12 -18.71
C ILE A 126 8.90 9.79 -18.62
N LYS A 127 8.43 8.92 -19.51
CA LYS A 127 7.03 8.47 -19.51
C LYS A 127 6.97 6.95 -19.64
N LEU A 128 6.74 6.30 -18.52
CA LEU A 128 6.45 4.87 -18.44
C LEU A 128 4.97 4.64 -18.75
N THR A 129 4.71 3.63 -19.59
CA THR A 129 3.35 3.21 -19.92
C THR A 129 2.88 2.17 -18.90
N PRO A 130 1.79 2.43 -18.16
CA PRO A 130 1.26 1.46 -17.20
C PRO A 130 0.71 0.21 -17.90
N PRO A 131 0.69 -0.95 -17.23
CA PRO A 131 0.12 -2.16 -17.80
C PRO A 131 -1.39 -1.98 -18.00
N LYS A 132 -1.94 -2.72 -18.96
CA LYS A 132 -3.38 -2.74 -19.19
C LYS A 132 -4.06 -3.37 -17.96
N THR A 133 -4.72 -2.53 -17.18
CA THR A 133 -5.54 -2.98 -16.05
C THR A 133 -6.91 -3.42 -16.53
N HIS A 134 -7.34 -4.62 -16.15
CA HIS A 134 -8.71 -5.05 -16.37
C HIS A 134 -9.64 -4.17 -15.53
N LYS A 135 -10.58 -3.49 -16.19
CA LYS A 135 -11.66 -2.80 -15.49
C LYS A 135 -12.53 -3.87 -14.84
N ARG A 136 -12.71 -3.77 -13.52
CA ARG A 136 -13.70 -4.62 -12.83
C ARG A 136 -15.06 -4.32 -13.41
N GLN A 137 -15.79 -5.36 -13.81
CA GLN A 137 -17.18 -5.19 -14.19
C GLN A 137 -17.97 -4.78 -12.94
N PRO A 138 -18.93 -3.85 -13.06
CA PRO A 138 -19.81 -3.52 -11.95
C PRO A 138 -20.51 -4.78 -11.46
N THR A 139 -20.44 -5.04 -10.16
CA THR A 139 -21.25 -6.07 -9.52
C THR A 139 -22.63 -5.49 -9.26
N PHE A 140 -23.67 -6.19 -9.70
CA PHE A 140 -25.06 -5.82 -9.46
C PHE A 140 -25.68 -6.74 -8.40
N LEU A 141 -26.74 -6.25 -7.76
CA LEU A 141 -27.50 -7.02 -6.79
C LEU A 141 -28.28 -8.13 -7.50
N THR A 142 -28.24 -9.33 -6.94
CA THR A 142 -29.19 -10.39 -7.28
C THR A 142 -30.59 -10.04 -6.76
N VAL A 143 -31.61 -10.74 -7.28
CA VAL A 143 -33.00 -10.54 -6.83
C VAL A 143 -33.14 -10.80 -5.32
N GLU A 144 -32.45 -11.82 -4.80
CA GLU A 144 -32.47 -12.16 -3.38
C GLU A 144 -31.78 -11.10 -2.53
N GLU A 145 -30.62 -10.58 -2.94
CA GLU A 145 -29.93 -9.50 -2.26
C GLU A 145 -30.76 -8.20 -2.27
N ALA A 146 -31.44 -7.90 -3.38
CA ALA A 146 -32.34 -6.75 -3.47
C ALA A 146 -33.54 -6.89 -2.51
N GLN A 147 -34.14 -8.07 -2.42
CA GLN A 147 -35.21 -8.33 -1.46
C GLN A 147 -34.73 -8.23 -0.01
N ASN A 148 -33.55 -8.77 0.29
CA ASN A 148 -32.95 -8.70 1.62
C ASN A 148 -32.63 -7.25 2.01
N LEU A 149 -32.14 -6.44 1.06
CA LEU A 149 -31.91 -5.01 1.26
C LEU A 149 -33.20 -4.30 1.72
N VAL A 150 -34.31 -4.50 1.02
CA VAL A 150 -35.61 -3.88 1.37
C VAL A 150 -36.11 -4.31 2.75
N LYS A 151 -35.91 -5.58 3.12
CA LYS A 151 -36.35 -6.13 4.42
C LYS A 151 -35.60 -5.52 5.59
N VAL A 152 -34.31 -5.27 5.46
CA VAL A 152 -33.44 -4.75 6.53
C VAL A 152 -33.68 -3.27 6.82
N VAL A 153 -34.17 -2.49 5.85
CA VAL A 153 -34.45 -1.05 6.03
C VAL A 153 -35.63 -0.85 6.99
N PRO A 154 -35.42 -0.22 8.17
CA PRO A 154 -36.45 -0.11 9.20
C PRO A 154 -37.43 1.05 8.96
N ASN A 155 -36.94 2.16 8.40
CA ASN A 155 -37.72 3.37 8.18
C ASN A 155 -38.59 3.27 6.92
N LEU A 156 -39.86 3.64 7.02
CA LEU A 156 -40.80 3.61 5.88
C LEU A 156 -40.35 4.55 4.74
N ARG A 157 -39.84 5.74 5.08
CA ARG A 157 -39.30 6.71 4.10
C ARG A 157 -38.16 6.09 3.30
N ASP A 158 -37.16 5.56 3.99
CA ASP A 158 -35.96 5.01 3.37
C ASP A 158 -36.31 3.76 2.54
N ARG A 159 -37.25 2.94 3.03
CA ARG A 159 -37.78 1.80 2.29
C ARG A 159 -38.47 2.22 1.00
N ALA A 160 -39.29 3.28 1.03
CA ALA A 160 -39.95 3.80 -0.16
C ALA A 160 -38.92 4.32 -1.18
N ILE A 161 -37.87 5.02 -0.74
CA ILE A 161 -36.77 5.49 -1.62
C ILE A 161 -36.08 4.30 -2.30
N VAL A 162 -35.66 3.29 -1.53
CA VAL A 162 -35.00 2.09 -2.07
C VAL A 162 -35.90 1.34 -3.05
N MET A 163 -37.18 1.18 -2.71
CA MET A 163 -38.15 0.53 -3.60
C MET A 163 -38.33 1.32 -4.90
N THR A 164 -38.52 2.64 -4.84
CA THR A 164 -38.64 3.47 -6.04
C THR A 164 -37.41 3.31 -6.93
N LEU A 165 -36.20 3.37 -6.38
CA LEU A 165 -34.97 3.18 -7.15
C LEU A 165 -34.88 1.79 -7.79
N LEU A 166 -35.21 0.72 -7.04
CA LEU A 166 -35.17 -0.65 -7.55
C LEU A 166 -36.21 -0.93 -8.65
N TYR A 167 -37.41 -0.37 -8.53
CA TYR A 167 -38.51 -0.65 -9.47
C TYR A 167 -38.56 0.28 -10.68
N SER A 168 -38.16 1.54 -10.53
CA SER A 168 -38.19 2.52 -11.63
C SER A 168 -36.88 2.60 -12.41
N GLY A 169 -35.74 2.23 -11.79
CA GLY A 169 -34.42 2.41 -12.39
C GLY A 169 -33.98 3.88 -12.55
N MET A 170 -34.65 4.81 -11.84
CA MET A 170 -34.31 6.24 -11.86
C MET A 170 -32.91 6.54 -11.32
N ARG A 171 -32.32 7.62 -11.79
CA ARG A 171 -31.05 8.14 -11.25
C ARG A 171 -31.29 8.83 -9.91
N VAL A 172 -30.26 8.89 -9.07
CA VAL A 172 -30.32 9.52 -7.74
C VAL A 172 -30.68 11.01 -7.80
N SER A 173 -30.41 11.67 -8.92
CA SER A 173 -30.71 13.09 -9.14
C SER A 173 -32.11 13.37 -9.69
N GLU A 174 -32.82 12.35 -10.15
CA GLU A 174 -34.20 12.45 -10.65
C GLU A 174 -35.19 12.39 -9.48
#